data_AF-M9QZ84-F1
#
_entry.id   AF-M9QZ84-F1
#
_cell.length_a   1.000
_cell.length_b   1.000
_cell.length_c   1.000
_cell.angle_alpha   90.00
_cell.angle_beta   90.00
_cell.angle_gamma   90.00
#
_symmetry.space_group_name_H-M   'P 1'
#
loop_
_entity.id
_entity.type
_entity.pdbx_description
1 polymer ?
#
loop_
_entity_poly.entity_id
_entity_poly.type
_entity_poly.pdbx_seq_one_letter_code
_entity_poly.pdbx_strand_id
1 'polypeptide(L)'
;DAEVSIIMFSSTGKSSDYCSPSTETKKIFDRYQQATGINLWSAQYERMQNSLNHLKEINRNLRREIRQRMGQDLDGMDVKELRGLEQNLDGALKVVRNRKYHVISTQTDTYKKKLKNSQEAHRNLLHELELKEDHQ
;
A
#
# COMPACT_ATOMS: atom_id res chain seq x y z
N ASP A 1 31.52 5.20 48.10
CA ASP A 1 31.48 4.84 46.67
C ASP A 1 30.76 5.86 45.83
N ALA A 2 31.27 6.11 44.63
CA ALA A 2 30.67 6.99 43.63
C ALA A 2 30.19 6.16 42.43
N GLU A 3 29.01 6.48 41.92
CA GLU A 3 28.42 5.87 40.74
C GLU A 3 28.53 6.84 39.56
N VAL A 4 29.18 6.41 38.47
CA VAL A 4 29.51 7.27 37.32
C VAL A 4 29.07 6.59 36.01
N SER A 5 28.51 7.37 35.09
CA SER A 5 28.28 6.96 33.70
C SER A 5 28.79 8.05 32.76
N ILE A 6 29.49 7.64 31.70
CA ILE A 6 30.13 8.52 30.72
C ILE A 6 29.68 8.08 29.33
N ILE A 7 29.31 9.05 28.50
CA ILE A 7 29.01 8.84 27.09
C ILE A 7 29.93 9.76 26.30
N MET A 8 30.73 9.19 25.42
CA MET A 8 31.67 9.92 24.56
C MET A 8 31.20 9.85 23.13
N PHE A 9 31.18 11.00 22.45
CA PHE A 9 30.91 11.10 21.02
C PHE A 9 32.19 11.52 20.29
N SER A 10 32.61 10.74 19.30
CA SER A 10 33.71 11.12 18.42
C SER A 10 33.26 12.17 17.40
N SER A 11 34.20 12.91 16.84
CA SER A 11 33.96 13.80 15.68
C SER A 11 33.46 13.06 14.43
N THR A 12 33.61 11.73 14.39
CA THR A 12 33.10 10.86 13.33
C THR A 12 31.68 10.33 13.59
N GLY A 13 31.04 10.74 14.68
CA GLY A 13 29.68 10.35 15.03
C GLY A 13 29.55 8.97 15.69
N LYS A 14 30.67 8.32 16.06
CA LYS A 14 30.65 7.08 16.85
C LYS A 14 30.48 7.42 18.32
N SER A 15 29.66 6.66 19.04
CA SER A 15 29.52 6.76 20.49
C SER A 15 30.18 5.59 21.21
N SER A 16 30.73 5.84 22.39
CA SER A 16 31.19 4.81 23.33
C SER A 16 30.80 5.20 24.74
N ASP A 17 30.39 4.23 25.54
CA ASP A 17 29.92 4.46 26.89
C ASP A 17 30.69 3.64 27.93
N TYR A 18 30.70 4.17 29.15
CA TYR A 18 31.19 3.50 30.34
C TYR A 18 30.19 3.71 31.47
N CYS A 19 30.00 2.69 32.30
CA CYS A 19 29.20 2.77 33.52
C CYS A 19 29.93 2.02 34.64
N SER A 20 29.89 2.57 35.86
CA SER A 20 30.43 1.90 37.03
C SER A 20 29.80 0.52 37.20
N PRO A 21 30.58 -0.53 37.57
CA PRO A 21 30.06 -1.90 37.68
C PRO A 21 28.91 -2.09 38.69
N SER A 22 28.79 -1.19 39.65
CA SER A 22 27.76 -1.20 40.70
C SER A 22 26.40 -0.64 40.25
N THR A 23 26.28 -0.12 39.03
CA THR A 23 25.07 0.57 38.55
C THR A 23 24.88 0.39 37.05
N GLU A 24 23.74 0.87 36.55
CA GLU A 24 23.41 0.82 35.12
C GLU A 24 23.20 2.24 34.59
N THR A 25 23.58 2.50 33.35
CA THR A 25 23.39 3.80 32.69
C THR A 25 21.95 4.29 32.78
N LYS A 26 20.97 3.38 32.63
CA LYS A 26 19.55 3.69 32.79
C LYS A 26 19.22 4.21 34.19
N LYS A 27 19.72 3.57 35.26
CA LYS A 27 19.48 4.01 36.65
C LYS A 27 20.08 5.40 36.90
N ILE A 28 21.25 5.69 36.33
CA ILE A 28 21.86 7.02 36.40
C ILE A 28 21.00 8.06 35.68
N PHE A 29 20.48 7.74 34.48
CA PHE A 29 19.56 8.62 33.78
C PHE A 29 18.27 8.87 34.56
N ASP A 30 17.65 7.83 35.12
CA ASP A 30 16.42 7.96 35.91
C ASP A 30 16.65 8.89 37.12
N ARG A 31 17.77 8.73 37.85
CA ARG A 31 18.15 9.64 38.95
C ARG A 31 18.43 11.05 38.47
N TYR A 32 19.10 11.21 37.32
CA TYR A 32 19.36 12.52 36.74
C TYR A 32 18.05 13.25 36.43
N GLN A 33 17.07 12.56 35.83
CA GLN A 33 15.74 13.14 35.59
C GLN A 33 15.04 13.53 36.89
N GLN A 34 15.09 12.69 37.93
CA GLN A 34 14.47 12.98 39.23
C GLN A 34 15.11 14.19 39.91
N ALA A 35 16.44 14.30 39.86
CA ALA A 35 17.19 15.37 40.51
C ALA A 35 17.06 16.71 39.76
N THR A 36 17.03 16.69 38.43
CA THR A 36 17.00 17.90 37.61
C THR A 36 15.59 18.31 37.16
N GLY A 37 14.61 17.41 37.25
CA GLY A 37 13.27 17.59 36.69
C GLY A 37 13.22 17.54 35.16
N ILE A 38 14.33 17.25 34.47
CA ILE A 38 14.41 17.26 33.01
C ILE A 38 13.92 15.92 32.45
N ASN A 39 13.05 15.99 31.44
CA ASN A 39 12.64 14.81 30.68
C ASN A 39 13.49 14.66 29.41
N LEU A 40 14.50 13.78 29.42
CA LEU A 40 15.37 13.54 28.24
C LEU A 40 14.63 12.89 27.04
N TRP A 41 13.43 12.36 27.25
CA TRP A 41 12.61 11.67 26.24
C TRP A 41 11.58 12.62 25.63
N SER A 42 11.38 13.80 26.23
CA SER A 42 10.35 14.77 25.82
C SER A 42 10.40 15.10 24.33
N ALA A 43 11.57 15.49 23.82
CA ALA A 43 11.74 15.84 22.41
C ALA A 43 11.52 14.65 21.46
N GLN A 44 11.96 13.45 21.83
CA GLN A 44 11.73 12.26 21.02
C GLN A 44 10.25 11.86 21.02
N TYR A 45 9.61 11.91 22.19
CA TYR A 45 8.19 11.62 22.35
C TYR A 45 7.34 12.62 21.58
N GLU A 46 7.65 13.91 21.67
CA GLU A 46 6.98 14.97 20.92
C GLU A 46 7.09 14.75 19.41
N ARG A 47 8.29 14.45 18.90
CA ARG A 47 8.47 14.11 17.46
C ARG A 47 7.62 12.91 17.06
N MET A 48 7.60 11.85 17.88
CA MET A 48 6.80 10.65 17.61
C MET A 48 5.31 10.98 17.61
N GLN A 49 4.84 11.75 18.60
CA GLN A 49 3.45 12.15 18.72
C GLN A 49 3.00 13.02 17.54
N ASN A 50 3.84 13.97 17.12
CA ASN A 50 3.60 14.81 15.95
C ASN A 50 3.51 13.97 14.67
N SER A 51 4.42 13.00 14.50
CA SER A 51 4.40 12.08 13.36
C SER A 51 3.13 11.24 13.34
N LEU A 52 2.71 10.72 14.49
CA LEU A 52 1.48 9.94 14.63
C LEU A 52 0.23 10.77 14.35
N ASN A 53 0.17 12.02 14.83
CA ASN A 53 -0.94 12.92 14.55
C ASN A 53 -1.03 13.25 13.05
N HIS A 54 0.11 13.51 12.41
CA HIS A 54 0.18 13.77 10.97
C HIS A 54 -0.31 12.55 10.15
N LEU A 55 0.15 11.35 10.50
CA LEU A 55 -0.31 10.11 9.86
C LEU A 55 -1.82 9.86 10.05
N LYS A 56 -2.36 10.16 11.24
CA LYS A 56 -3.80 10.07 11.50
C LYS A 56 -4.60 11.04 10.64
N GLU A 57 -4.09 12.26 10.46
CA GLU A 57 -4.73 13.27 9.60
C GLU A 57 -4.75 12.83 8.13
N ILE A 58 -3.61 12.36 7.60
CA ILE A 58 -3.53 11.80 6.24
C ILE A 58 -4.53 10.65 6.09
N ASN A 59 -4.58 9.72 7.05
CA ASN A 59 -5.49 8.59 6.98
C ASN A 59 -6.95 9.03 6.99
N ARG A 60 -7.31 10.02 7.83
CA ARG A 60 -8.65 10.59 7.87
C ARG A 60 -9.03 11.22 6.52
N ASN A 61 -8.12 11.96 5.90
CA ASN A 61 -8.34 12.60 4.61
C ASN A 61 -8.54 11.57 3.49
N LEU A 62 -7.68 10.54 3.43
CA LEU A 62 -7.82 9.44 2.45
C LEU A 62 -9.13 8.69 2.62
N ARG A 63 -9.54 8.38 3.86
CA ARG A 63 -10.82 7.72 4.13
C ARG A 63 -12.00 8.59 3.69
N ARG A 64 -11.93 9.91 3.90
CA ARG A 64 -12.95 10.85 3.42
C ARG A 64 -13.02 10.84 1.90
N GLU A 65 -11.89 10.90 1.21
CA GLU A 65 -11.84 10.87 -0.25
C GLU A 65 -12.45 9.58 -0.82
N ILE A 66 -12.15 8.42 -0.20
CA ILE A 66 -12.77 7.14 -0.57
C ILE A 66 -14.30 7.21 -0.42
N ARG A 67 -14.80 7.73 0.71
CA ARG A 67 -16.25 7.87 0.93
C ARG A 67 -16.89 8.81 -0.09
N GLN A 68 -16.26 9.93 -0.41
CA GLN A 68 -16.72 10.85 -1.44
C GLN A 68 -16.81 10.17 -2.82
N ARG A 69 -15.78 9.40 -3.21
CA ARG A 69 -15.83 8.59 -4.43
C ARG A 69 -16.93 7.52 -4.43
N MET A 70 -17.40 7.11 -3.26
CA MET A 70 -18.54 6.20 -3.07
C MET A 70 -19.89 6.93 -2.94
N GLY A 71 -19.93 8.25 -3.10
CA GLY A 71 -21.14 9.06 -3.00
C GLY A 71 -21.57 9.40 -1.57
N GLN A 72 -20.66 9.29 -0.59
CA GLN A 72 -20.89 9.57 0.83
C GLN A 72 -20.09 10.81 1.27
N ASP A 73 -20.45 11.44 2.40
CA ASP A 73 -19.74 12.62 2.95
C ASP A 73 -19.51 13.74 1.91
N LEU A 74 -20.51 13.99 1.07
CA LEU A 74 -20.49 15.06 0.07
C LEU A 74 -20.89 16.42 0.64
N ASP A 75 -21.45 16.43 1.86
CA ASP A 75 -21.82 17.64 2.59
C ASP A 75 -20.57 18.51 2.81
N GLY A 76 -20.64 19.76 2.35
CA GLY A 76 -19.52 20.71 2.44
C GLY A 76 -18.62 20.78 1.21
N MET A 77 -18.86 19.96 0.18
CA MET A 77 -18.25 20.15 -1.15
C MET A 77 -19.00 21.23 -1.93
N ASP A 78 -18.27 22.09 -2.62
CA ASP A 78 -18.87 23.05 -3.54
C ASP A 78 -19.22 22.41 -4.91
N VAL A 79 -19.98 23.12 -5.74
CA VAL A 79 -20.42 22.63 -7.06
C VAL A 79 -19.25 22.33 -8.00
N LYS A 80 -18.15 23.08 -7.89
CA LYS A 80 -16.96 22.87 -8.73
C LYS A 80 -16.22 21.61 -8.30
N GLU A 81 -16.09 21.39 -7.00
CA GLU A 81 -15.49 20.19 -6.41
C GLU A 81 -16.31 18.95 -6.75
N LEU A 82 -17.65 19.01 -6.64
CA LEU A 82 -18.55 17.91 -7.02
C LEU A 82 -18.43 17.57 -8.52
N ARG A 83 -18.38 18.58 -9.39
CA ARG A 83 -18.17 18.37 -10.82
C ARG A 83 -16.80 17.73 -11.11
N GLY A 84 -15.76 18.16 -10.40
CA GLY A 84 -14.43 17.56 -10.52
C GLY A 84 -14.43 16.10 -10.09
N LEU A 85 -15.12 15.77 -8.99
CA LEU A 85 -15.28 14.40 -8.51
C LEU A 85 -16.01 13.53 -9.55
N GLU A 86 -17.12 14.01 -10.10
CA GLU A 86 -17.89 13.32 -11.14
C GLU A 86 -17.04 13.03 -12.38
N GLN A 87 -16.31 14.02 -12.90
CA GLN A 87 -15.45 13.86 -14.06
C GLN A 87 -14.33 12.85 -13.82
N ASN A 88 -13.72 12.87 -12.63
CA ASN A 88 -12.70 11.90 -12.25
C ASN A 88 -13.26 10.47 -12.17
N LEU A 89 -14.47 10.29 -11.63
CA LEU A 89 -15.14 9.00 -11.55
C LEU A 89 -15.51 8.48 -12.94
N ASP A 90 -16.05 9.33 -13.82
CA ASP A 90 -16.38 8.94 -15.20
C ASP A 90 -15.13 8.51 -15.98
N GLY A 91 -14.05 9.27 -15.86
CA GLY A 91 -12.76 8.93 -16.46
C GLY A 91 -12.23 7.57 -15.99
N ALA A 92 -12.23 7.34 -14.68
CA ALA A 92 -11.80 6.05 -14.10
C ALA A 92 -12.70 4.88 -14.56
N LEU A 93 -14.02 5.09 -14.59
CA LEU A 93 -14.99 4.10 -15.05
C LEU A 93 -14.76 3.72 -16.52
N LYS A 94 -14.49 4.71 -17.37
CA LYS A 94 -14.18 4.50 -18.80
C LYS A 94 -12.95 3.63 -18.97
N VAL A 95 -11.88 3.87 -18.22
CA VAL A 95 -10.65 3.05 -18.25
C VAL A 95 -10.95 1.60 -17.86
N VAL A 96 -11.66 1.40 -16.74
CA VAL A 96 -12.03 0.06 -16.26
C VAL A 96 -12.89 -0.68 -17.29
N ARG A 97 -13.90 0.00 -17.84
CA ARG A 97 -14.82 -0.54 -18.84
C ARG A 97 -14.08 -0.93 -20.12
N ASN A 98 -13.19 -0.07 -20.63
CA ASN A 98 -12.38 -0.36 -21.81
C ASN A 98 -11.51 -1.60 -21.61
N ARG A 99 -10.82 -1.69 -20.47
CA ARG A 99 -10.00 -2.87 -20.15
C ARG A 99 -10.86 -4.14 -20.07
N LYS A 100 -12.03 -4.08 -19.43
CA LYS A 100 -12.94 -5.22 -19.32
C LYS A 100 -13.42 -5.70 -20.70
N TYR A 101 -13.85 -4.77 -21.56
CA TYR A 101 -14.28 -5.13 -22.91
C TYR A 101 -13.15 -5.68 -23.77
N HIS A 102 -11.95 -5.12 -23.67
CA HIS A 102 -10.78 -5.63 -24.38
C HIS A 102 -10.48 -7.08 -24.00
N VAL A 103 -10.53 -7.41 -22.71
CA VAL A 103 -10.34 -8.79 -22.22
C VAL A 103 -11.44 -9.72 -22.73
N ILE A 104 -12.71 -9.32 -22.62
CA ILE A 104 -13.86 -10.12 -23.08
C ILE A 104 -13.78 -10.37 -24.59
N SER A 105 -13.49 -9.34 -25.38
CA SER A 105 -13.38 -9.46 -26.84
C SER A 105 -12.25 -10.42 -27.22
N THR A 106 -11.07 -10.21 -26.64
CA THR A 106 -9.90 -11.05 -26.91
C THR A 106 -10.17 -12.51 -26.56
N GLN A 107 -10.75 -12.78 -25.39
CA GLN A 107 -11.12 -14.13 -24.97
C GLN A 107 -12.15 -14.75 -25.93
N THR A 108 -13.19 -14.00 -26.28
CA THR A 108 -14.23 -14.44 -27.22
C THR A 108 -13.63 -14.84 -28.56
N ASP A 109 -12.72 -14.05 -29.11
CA ASP A 109 -12.07 -14.32 -30.39
C ASP A 109 -11.15 -15.54 -30.31
N THR A 110 -10.41 -15.70 -29.20
CA THR A 110 -9.62 -16.91 -28.95
C THR A 110 -10.49 -18.16 -28.93
N TYR A 111 -11.61 -18.14 -28.23
CA TYR A 111 -12.51 -19.31 -28.17
C TYR A 111 -13.20 -19.59 -29.50
N LYS A 112 -13.60 -18.56 -30.25
CA LYS A 112 -14.12 -18.73 -31.63
C LYS A 112 -13.11 -19.42 -32.54
N LYS A 113 -11.82 -19.02 -32.48
CA LYS A 113 -10.74 -19.66 -33.25
C LYS A 113 -10.55 -21.12 -32.83
N LYS A 114 -10.52 -21.40 -31.53
CA LYS A 114 -10.42 -22.79 -31.01
C LYS A 114 -11.57 -23.67 -31.50
N LEU A 115 -12.80 -23.15 -31.47
CA LEU A 115 -13.98 -23.88 -31.94
C LEU A 115 -13.86 -24.20 -33.44
N LYS A 116 -13.53 -23.21 -34.27
CA LYS A 116 -13.36 -23.42 -35.73
C LYS A 116 -12.28 -24.47 -36.02
N ASN A 117 -11.11 -24.35 -35.38
CA ASN A 117 -10.02 -25.32 -35.57
C ASN A 117 -10.44 -26.74 -35.16
N SER A 118 -11.18 -26.87 -34.05
CA SER A 118 -11.69 -28.16 -33.60
C SER A 118 -12.72 -28.76 -34.56
N GLN A 119 -13.61 -27.93 -35.12
CA GLN A 119 -14.61 -28.36 -36.11
C GLN A 119 -13.95 -28.80 -37.42
N GLU A 120 -12.94 -28.06 -37.87
CA GLU A 120 -12.18 -28.40 -39.08
C GLU A 120 -11.40 -29.71 -38.90
N ALA A 121 -10.70 -29.89 -37.77
CA ALA A 121 -10.02 -31.13 -37.46
C ALA A 121 -10.98 -32.33 -37.42
N HIS A 122 -12.16 -32.16 -36.80
CA HIS A 122 -13.18 -33.20 -36.78
C HIS A 122 -13.69 -33.56 -38.19
N ARG A 123 -13.96 -32.55 -39.03
CA ARG A 123 -14.41 -32.76 -40.41
C ARG A 123 -13.36 -33.51 -41.23
N ASN A 124 -12.08 -33.15 -41.09
CA ASN A 124 -10.99 -33.81 -41.81
C ASN A 124 -10.86 -35.29 -41.40
N LEU A 125 -10.97 -35.58 -40.10
CA LEU A 125 -10.95 -36.96 -39.60
C LEU A 125 -12.13 -37.80 -40.11
N LEU A 126 -13.35 -37.23 -40.16
CA LEU A 126 -14.51 -37.91 -40.74
C LEU A 126 -14.28 -38.26 -42.21
N HIS A 127 -13.77 -37.31 -42.99
CA HIS A 127 -13.45 -37.54 -44.40
C HIS A 127 -12.36 -38.61 -44.59
N GLU A 128 -11.35 -38.66 -43.72
CA GLU A 128 -10.34 -39.74 -43.75
C GLU A 128 -10.91 -41.12 -43.41
N LEU A 129 -11.92 -41.19 -42.53
CA LEU A 129 -12.58 -42.45 -42.20
C LEU A 129 -13.44 -42.95 -43.35
N GLU A 130 -14.23 -42.07 -43.98
CA GLU A 130 -15.05 -42.41 -45.15
C GLU A 130 -14.18 -42.97 -46.30
N LEU A 131 -13.06 -42.31 -46.60
CA LEU A 131 -12.12 -42.81 -47.63
C LEU A 131 -11.52 -44.19 -47.31
N LYS A 132 -11.36 -44.53 -46.02
CA LYS A 132 -10.82 -45.85 -45.63
C LYS A 132 -11.86 -46.96 -45.74
N GLU A 133 -13.13 -46.66 -45.50
CA GLU A 133 -14.23 -47.62 -45.66
C GLU A 133 -14.48 -47.96 -47.13
N ASP A 134 -14.33 -46.99 -48.05
CA ASP A 134 -14.49 -47.21 -49.50
C ASP A 134 -13.34 -48.02 -50.14
N HIS A 135 -12.22 -48.21 -49.43
CA HIS A 135 -11.03 -48.92 -49.90
C HIS A 135 -10.89 -50.35 -49.33
N GLN A 136 -11.93 -50.85 -48.64
CA GLN A 136 -11.94 -52.16 -47.98
C GLN A 136 -12.99 -53.10 -48.58
#